data_AF-A0A8J3ZDT4-F1
#
_entry.id   AF-A0A8J3ZDT4-F1
#
_cell.length_a   1.000
_cell.length_b   1.000
_cell.length_c   1.000
_cell.angle_alpha   90.00
_cell.angle_beta   90.00
_cell.angle_gamma   90.00
#
_symmetry.space_group_name_H-M   'P 1'
#
loop_
_entity.id
_entity.type
_entity.pdbx_description
1 polymer ?
#
loop_
_entity_poly.entity_id
_entity_poly.type
_entity_poly.pdbx_seq_one_letter_code
_entity_poly.pdbx_strand_id
1 'polypeptide(L)'
;MKHYAKRYGVDRYTAYDDLTAVGFALTDSAQQWAHRPSTIPRRTVERATLPVHDKWWIVLDGRPFFVAGYTSGGAPYGTFADEVPPIR
;
A
#
# COMPACT_ATOMS: atom_id res chain seq x y z
N MET A 1 8.07 -14.64 18.05
CA MET A 1 7.49 -13.44 17.38
C MET A 1 7.66 -12.11 18.12
N LYS A 2 7.14 -11.90 19.35
CA LYS A 2 7.20 -10.58 20.03
C LYS A 2 8.60 -9.96 20.11
N HIS A 3 9.62 -10.76 20.41
CA HIS A 3 11.01 -10.29 20.43
C HIS A 3 11.56 -9.96 19.04
N TYR A 4 11.19 -10.71 18.01
CA TYR A 4 11.59 -10.42 16.63
C TYR A 4 11.01 -9.09 16.17
N ALA A 5 9.68 -8.92 16.30
CA ALA A 5 8.98 -7.68 15.98
C ALA A 5 9.60 -6.46 16.68
N LYS A 6 9.89 -6.58 17.99
CA LYS A 6 10.54 -5.51 18.75
C LYS A 6 11.98 -5.23 18.30
N ARG A 7 12.75 -6.26 17.93
CA ARG A 7 14.16 -6.12 17.54
C ARG A 7 14.32 -5.44 16.18
N TYR A 8 13.43 -5.75 15.25
CA TYR A 8 13.48 -5.24 13.87
C TYR A 8 12.49 -4.10 13.60
N GLY A 9 11.67 -3.71 14.58
CA GLY A 9 10.70 -2.63 14.44
C GLY A 9 9.54 -2.95 13.49
N VAL A 10 9.27 -4.23 13.24
CA VAL A 10 8.21 -4.68 12.33
C VAL A 10 6.92 -5.03 13.09
N ASP A 11 5.77 -4.96 12.40
CA ASP A 11 4.50 -5.37 12.99
C ASP A 11 4.41 -6.91 13.14
N ARG A 12 3.41 -7.38 13.90
CA ARG A 12 3.26 -8.81 14.25
C ARG A 12 2.91 -9.69 13.05
N TYR A 13 2.26 -9.14 12.02
CA TYR A 13 1.97 -9.86 10.78
C TYR A 13 3.23 -10.00 9.94
N THR A 14 4.01 -8.92 9.78
CA THR A 14 5.31 -8.99 9.09
C THR A 14 6.29 -9.92 9.81
N ALA A 15 6.34 -9.89 11.15
CA ALA A 15 7.16 -10.83 11.91
C ALA A 15 6.72 -12.29 11.75
N TYR A 16 5.43 -12.55 11.49
CA TYR A 16 4.94 -13.89 11.22
C TYR A 16 5.41 -14.37 9.84
N ASP A 17 5.27 -13.52 8.83
CA ASP A 17 5.66 -13.81 7.45
C ASP A 17 7.17 -14.09 7.33
N ASP A 18 8.01 -13.20 7.88
CA ASP A 18 9.47 -13.35 7.88
C ASP A 18 9.92 -14.66 8.55
N LEU A 19 9.37 -14.98 9.72
CA LEU A 19 9.74 -16.20 10.44
C LEU A 19 9.26 -17.45 9.71
N THR A 20 8.10 -17.38 9.05
CA THR A 20 7.59 -18.47 8.22
C THR A 20 8.44 -18.66 6.97
N ALA A 21 8.87 -17.58 6.32
CA ALA A 21 9.72 -17.61 5.14
C ALA A 21 11.10 -18.22 5.42
N VAL A 22 11.61 -18.05 6.64
CA VAL A 22 12.87 -18.66 7.11
C VAL A 22 12.67 -20.12 7.57
N GLY A 23 11.43 -20.64 7.53
CA GLY A 23 11.10 -22.01 7.91
C GLY A 23 11.02 -22.24 9.43
N PHE A 24 10.82 -21.18 10.21
CA PHE A 24 10.72 -21.29 11.66
C PHE A 24 9.36 -21.89 12.06
N ALA A 25 9.37 -22.95 12.87
CA ALA A 25 8.15 -23.56 13.37
C ALA A 25 7.47 -22.64 14.39
N LEU A 26 6.35 -22.04 13.99
CA LEU A 26 5.52 -21.18 14.84
C LEU A 26 4.46 -22.01 15.57
N THR A 27 4.20 -21.69 16.84
CA THR A 27 3.14 -22.33 17.66
C THR A 27 1.75 -21.95 17.16
N ASP A 28 0.70 -22.75 17.41
CA ASP A 28 -0.69 -22.45 17.00
C ASP A 28 -1.18 -21.04 17.39
N SER A 29 -0.74 -20.51 18.53
CA SER A 29 -1.04 -19.13 18.96
C SER A 29 -0.50 -18.04 18.04
N ALA A 30 0.41 -18.38 17.13
CA ALA A 30 0.92 -17.53 16.06
C ALA A 30 -0.03 -17.44 14.87
N GLN A 31 -0.88 -18.46 14.67
CA GLN A 31 -1.75 -18.60 13.50
C GLN A 31 -2.74 -17.44 13.37
N GLN A 32 -3.11 -16.80 14.49
CA GLN A 32 -3.92 -15.58 14.50
C GLN A 32 -3.28 -14.40 13.73
N TRP A 33 -1.96 -14.44 13.50
CA TRP A 33 -1.21 -13.44 12.75
C TRP A 33 -0.93 -13.88 11.30
N ALA A 34 -1.34 -15.08 10.89
CA ALA A 34 -1.24 -15.56 9.52
C ALA A 34 -2.17 -14.79 8.58
N HIS A 35 -3.36 -14.45 9.08
CA HIS A 35 -4.33 -13.67 8.33
C HIS A 35 -4.17 -12.19 8.65
N ARG A 36 -3.48 -11.47 7.77
CA ARG A 36 -3.50 -10.01 7.80
C ARG A 36 -4.91 -9.56 7.43
N PRO A 37 -5.61 -8.78 8.27
CA PRO A 37 -6.85 -8.15 7.83
C PRO A 37 -6.51 -7.32 6.60
N SER A 38 -7.23 -7.59 5.50
CA SER A 38 -7.08 -6.84 4.25
C SER A 38 -7.07 -5.37 4.63
N THR A 39 -5.95 -4.69 4.35
CA THR A 39 -5.83 -3.27 4.58
C THR A 39 -6.85 -2.64 3.68
N ILE A 40 -8.06 -2.41 4.20
CA ILE A 40 -9.08 -1.64 3.51
C ILE A 40 -8.35 -0.32 3.27
N PRO A 41 -8.07 0.05 2.00
CA PRO A 41 -7.53 1.36 1.74
C PRO A 41 -8.54 2.28 2.39
N ARG A 42 -8.12 3.00 3.43
CA ARG A 42 -8.94 4.04 4.01
C ARG A 42 -9.11 5.00 2.85
N ARG A 43 -10.21 4.85 2.10
CA ARG A 43 -10.69 5.86 1.19
C ARG A 43 -10.87 7.03 2.11
N THR A 44 -9.92 7.96 2.07
CA THR A 44 -10.17 9.32 2.48
C THR A 44 -11.43 9.70 1.75
N VAL A 45 -12.54 9.78 2.49
CA VAL A 45 -13.81 10.27 2.00
C VAL A 45 -13.59 11.76 1.78
N GLU A 46 -12.99 12.11 0.65
CA GLU A 46 -13.09 13.45 0.13
C GLU A 46 -14.19 13.47 -0.91
N ARG A 47 -15.33 13.89 -0.36
CA ARG A 47 -16.52 14.38 -1.02
C ARG A 47 -16.16 15.22 -2.25
N ALA A 48 -16.25 14.65 -3.44
CA ALA A 48 -16.51 15.41 -4.66
C ALA A 48 -17.08 14.48 -5.73
N THR A 49 -18.38 14.64 -5.97
CA THR A 49 -19.03 14.22 -7.20
C THR A 49 -18.38 14.98 -8.36
N LEU A 50 -17.37 14.39 -9.00
CA LEU A 50 -16.80 14.94 -10.23
C LEU A 50 -16.60 13.83 -11.28
N PRO A 51 -16.77 14.18 -12.57
CA PRO A 51 -17.15 13.26 -13.63
C PRO A 51 -16.06 12.22 -13.93
N VAL A 52 -16.51 11.11 -14.49
CA VAL A 52 -15.79 9.83 -14.73
C VAL A 52 -14.45 9.95 -15.51
N HIS A 53 -14.08 11.12 -16.01
CA HIS A 53 -12.80 11.39 -16.68
C HIS A 53 -11.63 11.71 -15.72
N ASP A 54 -11.88 12.09 -14.46
CA ASP A 54 -10.84 12.51 -13.50
C ASP A 54 -10.24 11.37 -12.67
N LYS A 55 -10.65 10.12 -12.93
CA LYS A 55 -10.23 8.95 -12.14
C LYS A 55 -8.75 8.60 -12.28
N TRP A 56 -8.11 9.10 -13.33
CA TRP A 56 -6.69 8.88 -13.62
C TRP A 56 -5.78 9.98 -13.10
N TRP A 57 -6.33 11.04 -12.49
CA TRP A 57 -5.54 12.08 -11.84
C TRP A 57 -5.72 11.98 -10.33
N ILE A 58 -4.62 11.87 -9.61
CA ILE A 58 -4.57 11.85 -8.15
C ILE A 58 -3.67 12.97 -7.65
N VAL A 59 -3.85 13.36 -6.38
CA VAL A 59 -2.91 14.26 -5.72
C VAL A 59 -1.87 13.41 -4.99
N LEU A 60 -0.61 13.53 -5.37
CA LEU A 60 0.53 12.88 -4.71
C LEU A 60 1.50 13.98 -4.26
N ASP A 61 1.78 14.04 -2.95
CA ASP A 61 2.63 15.09 -2.35
C ASP A 61 2.18 16.53 -2.69
N GLY A 62 0.86 16.75 -2.69
CA GLY A 62 0.26 18.06 -3.01
C GLY A 62 0.30 18.44 -4.50
N ARG A 63 0.79 17.55 -5.37
CA ARG A 63 0.92 17.79 -6.82
C ARG A 63 0.00 16.87 -7.62
N PRO A 64 -0.57 17.35 -8.74
CA PRO A 64 -1.37 16.52 -9.64
C PRO A 64 -0.49 15.48 -10.34
N PHE A 65 -0.87 14.22 -10.22
CA PHE A 65 -0.18 13.04 -10.73
C PHE A 65 -1.13 12.21 -11.59
N PHE A 66 -0.74 11.96 -12.83
CA PHE A 66 -1.45 11.09 -13.76
C PHE A 66 -1.09 9.62 -13.49
N VAL A 67 -2.09 8.77 -13.33
CA VAL A 67 -1.96 7.34 -13.10
C VAL A 67 -2.09 6.61 -14.44
N ALA A 68 -0.96 6.11 -14.95
CA ALA A 68 -0.91 5.24 -16.12
C ALA A 68 -1.33 3.80 -15.80
N GLY A 69 -1.18 3.39 -14.53
CA GLY A 69 -1.62 2.08 -14.06
C GLY A 69 -1.24 1.80 -12.61
N TYR A 70 -1.51 0.57 -12.17
CA TYR A 70 -1.17 0.09 -10.83
C TYR A 70 -0.27 -1.13 -10.91
N THR A 71 0.72 -1.19 -10.03
CA THR A 71 1.53 -2.40 -9.83
C THR A 71 0.69 -3.50 -9.19
N SER A 72 1.17 -4.76 -9.21
CA SER A 72 0.51 -5.87 -8.51
C SER A 72 0.34 -5.64 -7.00
N GLY A 73 1.16 -4.75 -6.40
CA GLY A 73 1.05 -4.31 -5.01
C GLY A 73 0.10 -3.12 -4.79
N GLY A 74 -0.57 -2.63 -5.83
CA GLY A 74 -1.52 -1.51 -5.75
C GLY A 74 -0.88 -0.11 -5.70
N ALA A 75 0.44 0.00 -5.85
CA ALA A 75 1.09 1.30 -5.99
C ALA A 75 0.85 1.88 -7.40
N PRO A 76 0.36 3.13 -7.53
CA PRO A 76 0.17 3.78 -8.82
C PRO A 76 1.51 4.17 -9.46
N TYR A 77 1.60 4.09 -10.79
CA TYR A 77 2.72 4.61 -11.57
C TYR A 77 2.22 5.50 -12.71
N GLY A 78 3.03 6.47 -13.12
CA GLY A 78 2.67 7.47 -14.12
C GLY A 78 3.53 8.74 -14.01
N THR A 79 2.98 9.91 -14.30
CA THR A 79 3.74 11.17 -14.46
C THR A 79 3.10 12.33 -13.71
N PHE A 80 3.91 13.27 -13.20
CA PHE A 80 3.38 14.52 -12.66
C PHE A 80 2.91 15.45 -13.79
N ALA A 81 1.88 16.25 -13.54
CA ALA A 81 1.39 17.23 -14.52
C ALA A 81 2.49 18.23 -14.93
N ASP A 82 3.36 18.61 -13.98
CA ASP A 82 4.47 19.54 -14.22
C ASP A 82 5.56 18.96 -15.15
N GLU A 83 5.59 17.63 -15.32
CA GLU A 83 6.56 16.94 -16.17
C GLU A 83 6.04 16.72 -17.60
N VAL A 84 4.76 16.96 -17.85
CA VAL A 84 4.20 16.85 -19.20
C VAL A 84 4.58 18.12 -19.96
N PRO A 85 5.45 18.06 -20.98
CA PRO A 85 5.80 19.24 -21.76
C PRO A 85 4.53 19.76 -22.46
N PRO A 86 4.36 21.09 -22.56
CA PRO A 86 3.20 21.65 -23.24
C PRO A 86 3.17 21.13 -24.68
N ILE A 87 2.05 20.48 -25.03
CA ILE A 87 1.76 20.10 -26.42
C ILE A 87 1.60 21.41 -27.19
N ARG A 88 2.53 21.66 -28.12
CA ARG A 88 2.59 22.87 -28.93
C ARG A 88 2.12 22.58 -30.34
#